data_AF-A0A8T4QQT8-F1
#
_entry.id   AF-A0A8T4QQT8-F1
#
_cell.length_a   1.000
_cell.length_b   1.000
_cell.length_c   1.000
_cell.angle_alpha   90.00
_cell.angle_beta   90.00
_cell.angle_gamma   90.00
#
_symmetry.space_group_name_H-M   'P 1'
#
loop_
_entity.id
_entity.type
_entity.pdbx_description
1 polymer ?
#
loop_
_entity_poly.entity_id
_entity_poly.type
_entity_poly.pdbx_seq_one_letter_code
_entity_poly.pdbx_strand_id
1 'polypeptide(L)' 'MSKGQEFEIMKLVLDKFLWLGFIVMGWGMYQSLSQAEVMAGLWFMIAGAVLLLLFLIIIVKEYEVWA' A
#
# COMPACT_ATOMS: atom_id res chain seq x y z
N MET A 1 -13.87 24.19 7.00
CA MET A 1 -12.49 23.89 6.56
C MET A 1 -12.32 24.42 5.14
N SER A 2 -11.13 24.83 4.73
CA SER A 2 -10.90 25.13 3.30
C SER A 2 -10.75 23.80 2.54
N LYS A 3 -11.28 23.72 1.31
CA LYS A 3 -11.16 22.51 0.46
C LYS A 3 -9.72 22.04 0.29
N GLY A 4 -8.76 22.97 0.29
CA GLY A 4 -7.34 22.66 0.24
C GLY A 4 -6.83 21.89 1.47
N GLN A 5 -7.33 22.20 2.67
CA GLN A 5 -6.96 21.44 3.88
C GLN A 5 -7.51 20.01 3.85
N GLU A 6 -8.73 19.81 3.35
CA GLU A 6 -9.34 18.46 3.23
C GLU A 6 -8.53 17.57 2.28
N PHE A 7 -8.06 18.13 1.16
CA PHE A 7 -7.19 17.45 0.22
C PHE A 7 -5.82 17.08 0.79
N GLU A 8 -5.18 17.98 1.55
CA GLU A 8 -3.91 17.67 2.24
C GLU A 8 -4.07 16.53 3.26
N ILE A 9 -5.17 16.54 4.02
CA ILE A 9 -5.47 15.46 4.97
C ILE A 9 -5.69 14.14 4.23
N MET A 10 -6.41 14.16 3.10
CA MET A 10 -6.63 12.96 2.29
C MET A 10 -5.30 12.36 1.81
N LYS A 11 -4.36 13.17 1.31
CA LYS A 11 -3.02 12.68 0.94
C LYS A 11 -2.29 12.00 2.10
N LEU A 12 -2.34 12.61 3.29
CA LEU A 12 -1.70 12.06 4.49
C LEU A 12 -2.34 10.75 4.96
N VAL A 13 -3.66 10.62 4.83
CA VAL A 13 -4.39 9.40 5.18
C VAL A 13 -4.12 8.28 4.18
N LEU A 14 -4.14 8.60 2.88
CA LEU A 14 -3.87 7.64 1.81
C LEU A 14 -2.44 7.07 1.87
N ASP A 15 -1.46 7.91 2.21
CA ASP A 15 -0.08 7.44 2.46
C ASP A 15 -0.08 6.36 3.56
N LYS A 16 -0.71 6.62 4.70
CA LYS A 16 -0.78 5.65 5.81
C LYS A 16 -1.46 4.33 5.43
N PHE A 17 -2.42 4.35 4.50
CA PHE A 17 -3.03 3.11 3.99
C PHE A 17 -2.10 2.35 3.04
N LEU A 18 -1.34 3.03 2.18
CA LEU A 18 -0.34 2.40 1.32
C LEU A 18 0.74 1.67 2.13
N TRP A 19 1.12 2.17 3.31
CA TRP A 19 2.06 1.49 4.20
C TRP A 19 1.64 0.05 4.56
N LEU A 20 0.35 -0.29 4.54
CA LEU A 20 -0.11 -1.66 4.81
C LEU A 20 0.45 -2.66 3.80
N GLY A 21 0.48 -2.32 2.51
CA GLY A 21 1.03 -3.18 1.48
C GLY A 21 2.54 -3.37 1.64
N PHE A 22 3.25 -2.29 2.00
CA PHE A 22 4.68 -2.36 2.32
C PHE A 22 4.99 -3.25 3.53
N ILE A 23 4.18 -3.18 4.59
CA ILE A 23 4.34 -4.05 5.76
C ILE A 23 4.16 -5.52 5.36
N VAL A 24 3.14 -5.84 4.57
CA VAL A 24 2.88 -7.22 4.10
C VAL A 24 4.03 -7.73 3.23
N MET A 25 4.55 -6.90 2.32
CA MET A 25 5.72 -7.27 1.51
C MET A 25 6.97 -7.45 2.38
N GLY A 26 7.23 -6.55 3.32
CA GLY A 26 8.35 -6.64 4.25
C GLY A 26 8.29 -7.91 5.10
N TRP A 27 7.08 -8.31 5.52
CA TRP A 27 6.85 -9.57 6.21
C TRP A 27 7.12 -10.79 5.32
N GLY A 28 6.68 -10.77 4.05
CA GLY A 28 7.01 -11.81 3.09
C GLY A 28 8.51 -11.96 2.83
N MET A 29 9.22 -10.82 2.75
CA MET A 29 10.67 -10.81 2.64
C MET A 29 11.33 -11.36 3.91
N TYR A 30 10.88 -10.95 5.10
CA TYR A 30 11.40 -11.46 6.36
C TYR A 30 11.25 -12.98 6.48
N GLN A 31 10.08 -13.52 6.11
CA GLN A 31 9.86 -14.98 6.09
C GLN A 31 10.77 -15.70 5.09
N SER A 32 10.93 -15.13 3.89
CA SER A 32 11.82 -15.69 2.85
C SER A 32 13.27 -15.82 3.36
N LEU A 33 13.74 -14.83 4.13
CA LEU A 33 15.10 -14.79 4.67
C LEU A 33 15.26 -15.62 5.94
N SER A 34 14.25 -15.69 6.80
CA SER A 34 14.37 -16.28 8.15
C SER A 34 14.05 -17.77 8.18
N GLN A 35 13.12 -18.24 7.34
CA GLN A 35 12.64 -19.63 7.38
C GLN A 35 13.14 -20.47 6.21
N ALA A 36 13.93 -19.90 5.29
CA ALA A 36 14.34 -20.52 4.01
C ALA A 36 13.17 -20.99 3.11
N GLU A 37 11.92 -20.71 3.49
CA GLU A 37 10.72 -21.00 2.72
C GLU A 37 10.40 -19.84 1.76
N VAL A 38 11.19 -19.75 0.69
CA VAL A 38 11.08 -18.69 -0.32
C VAL A 38 9.69 -18.67 -0.97
N MET A 39 9.06 -19.82 -1.19
CA MET A 39 7.74 -19.88 -1.82
C MET A 39 6.64 -19.23 -0.96
N ALA A 40 6.63 -19.52 0.34
CA ALA A 40 5.66 -18.92 1.25
C ALA A 40 5.85 -17.40 1.32
N GLY A 41 7.08 -16.94 1.48
CA GLY A 41 7.40 -15.51 1.51
C GLY A 41 7.09 -14.78 0.19
N LEU A 42 7.28 -15.43 -0.96
CA LEU A 42 6.91 -14.89 -2.27
C LEU A 42 5.41 -14.62 -2.39
N TRP A 43 4.57 -15.52 -1.87
CA TRP A 43 3.12 -15.31 -1.85
C TRP A 43 2.71 -14.09 -1.03
N PHE A 44 3.33 -13.86 0.12
CA PHE A 44 3.09 -12.65 0.91
C PHE A 44 3.58 -11.38 0.18
N MET A 45 4.73 -11.43 -0.50
CA MET A 45 5.21 -10.30 -1.30
C MET A 45 4.27 -9.96 -2.46
N ILE A 46 3.77 -10.97 -3.18
CA ILE A 46 2.78 -10.78 -4.25
C ILE A 46 1.47 -10.21 -3.69
N ALA A 47 0.99 -10.74 -2.56
CA ALA A 47 -0.22 -10.22 -1.91
C ALA A 47 -0.08 -8.74 -1.52
N GLY A 48 1.07 -8.36 -0.94
CA GLY A 48 1.36 -6.98 -0.59
C GLY A 48 1.45 -6.07 -1.83
N ALA A 49 2.08 -6.53 -2.92
CA ALA A 49 2.15 -5.80 -4.18
C ALA A 49 0.76 -5.59 -4.82
N VAL A 50 -0.09 -6.62 -4.82
CA VAL A 50 -1.48 -6.52 -5.30
C VAL A 50 -2.26 -5.52 -4.45
N LEU A 51 -2.10 -5.55 -3.13
CA LEU A 51 -2.75 -4.61 -2.22
C LEU A 51 -2.31 -3.16 -2.48
N LEU A 52 -1.01 -2.92 -2.71
CA LEU A 52 -0.51 -1.60 -3.11
C LEU A 52 -1.11 -1.13 -4.43
N LEU A 53 -1.15 -1.98 -5.45
CA LEU A 53 -1.70 -1.62 -6.76
C LEU A 53 -3.19 -1.31 -6.68
N LEU A 54 -3.97 -2.06 -5.90
CA LEU A 54 -5.38 -1.78 -5.67
C LEU A 54 -5.58 -0.40 -5.03
N PHE A 55 -4.83 -0.09 -3.96
CA PHE A 55 -4.92 1.23 -3.32
C PHE A 55 -4.43 2.35 -4.24
N LEU A 56 -3.34 2.15 -4.99
CA LEU A 56 -2.85 3.12 -5.97
C LEU A 56 -3.92 3.47 -7.01
N ILE A 57 -4.61 2.45 -7.56
CA ILE A 57 -5.68 2.66 -8.54
C ILE A 57 -6.83 3.47 -7.93
N ILE A 58 -7.24 3.15 -6.71
CA ILE A 58 -8.28 3.90 -6.00
C ILE A 58 -7.85 5.35 -5.79
N ILE A 59 -6.59 5.57 -5.38
CA ILE A 59 -6.03 6.90 -5.13
C ILE A 59 -6.01 7.75 -6.39
N VAL A 60 -5.51 7.20 -7.50
CA VAL A 60 -5.43 7.94 -8.77
C VAL A 60 -6.83 8.34 -9.24
N LYS A 61 -7.80 7.42 -9.16
CA LYS A 61 -9.19 7.71 -9.51
C LYS A 61 -9.80 8.79 -8.64
N GLU A 62 -9.57 8.73 -7.33
CA GLU A 62 -10.07 9.76 -6.42
C GLU A 62 -9.40 11.10 -6.75
N TYR A 63 -8.07 11.11 -6.92
CA TYR A 63 -7.33 12.32 -7.26
C TYR A 63 -7.81 12.97 -8.56
N GLU A 64 -8.09 12.21 -9.60
CA GLU A 64 -8.65 12.71 -10.87
C GLU A 64 -10.07 13.29 -10.72
N VAL A 65 -10.86 12.83 -9.74
CA VAL A 65 -12.18 13.40 -9.44
C VAL A 65 -12.08 14.75 -8.72
N TRP A 66 -11.01 14.96 -7.94
CA TRP A 66 -10.78 16.19 -7.17
C TRP A 66 -9.81 17.19 -7.83
N ALA A 67 -9.11 16.80 -8.90
CA ALA A 67 -8.19 17.63 -9.69
C ALA A 67 -8.93 18.46 -10.76
#